data_AF-A0A967MC69-F1
#
_entry.id   AF-A0A967MC69-F1
#
_cell.length_a   1.000
_cell.length_b   1.000
_cell.length_c   1.000
_cell.angle_alpha   90.00
_cell.angle_beta   90.00
_cell.angle_gamma   90.00
#
_symmetry.space_group_name_H-M   'P 1'
#
loop_
_entity.id
_entity.type
_entity.pdbx_description
1 polymer ?
#
loop_
_entity_poly.entity_id
_entity_poly.type
_entity_poly.pdbx_seq_one_letter_code
_entity_poly.pdbx_strand_id
1 'polypeptide(L)' 'MRPNPTFVEALRQRVDRDSTILFICRSGNRSRDAAIAMTAAGYPRCYNVRDGFDGQRDAHGHRGHGGWRAAGLPWVQD' A
#
# COMPACT_ATOMS: atom_id res chain seq x y z
N MET A 1 4.50 -11.33 -9.57
CA MET A 1 5.09 -10.10 -8.96
C MET A 1 6.51 -10.46 -8.56
N ARG A 2 7.51 -9.60 -8.80
CA ARG A 2 8.89 -9.81 -8.30
C ARG A 2 9.13 -8.88 -7.11
N PRO A 3 9.39 -9.39 -5.89
CA PRO A 3 9.72 -8.56 -4.74
C PRO A 3 10.97 -7.71 -5.00
N ASN A 4 11.02 -6.50 -4.44
CA ASN A 4 12.25 -5.71 -4.40
C ASN A 4 13.12 -6.22 -3.22
N PRO A 5 14.28 -6.85 -3.49
CA PRO A 5 15.09 -7.48 -2.44
C PRO A 5 15.64 -6.47 -1.41
N THR A 6 15.75 -5.19 -1.77
CA THR A 6 16.29 -4.15 -0.87
C THR A 6 15.20 -3.31 -0.21
N PHE A 7 13.91 -3.66 -0.36
CA PHE A 7 12.79 -2.84 0.09
C PHE A 7 12.86 -2.46 1.57
N VAL A 8 13.07 -3.44 2.45
CA VAL A 8 13.11 -3.23 3.90
C VAL A 8 14.24 -2.29 4.29
N GLU A 9 15.43 -2.53 3.75
CA GLU A 9 16.62 -1.73 4.06
C GLU A 9 16.47 -0.30 3.55
N ALA A 10 15.96 -0.13 2.33
CA ALA A 10 15.70 1.18 1.75
C ALA A 10 14.66 1.99 2.56
N LEU A 11 13.68 1.33 3.19
CA LEU A 11 12.67 2.00 4.00
C LEU A 11 13.20 2.37 5.39
N ARG A 12 14.03 1.52 6.00
CA ARG A 12 14.70 1.79 7.28
C ARG A 12 15.51 3.09 7.29
N GLN A 13 16.11 3.42 6.15
CA GLN A 13 16.90 4.63 5.98
C GLN A 13 16.06 5.92 5.86
N ARG A 14 14.73 5.81 5.76
CA ARG A 14 13.84 6.94 5.45
C ARG A 14 12.72 7.15 6.47
N VAL A 15 12.45 6.16 7.32
CA VAL A 15 11.28 6.18 8.21
C VAL A 15 11.68 5.71 9.60
N ASP A 16 11.39 6.57 10.59
CA ASP A 16 11.63 6.26 11.99
C ASP A 16 10.85 5.01 12.42
N ARG A 17 11.48 4.19 13.28
CA ARG A 17 10.95 2.90 13.72
C ARG A 17 9.54 3.02 14.31
N ASP A 18 9.29 4.07 15.06
CA ASP A 18 8.01 4.23 15.74
C ASP A 18 6.94 4.84 14.84
N SER A 19 7.25 5.34 13.64
CA SER A 19 6.26 5.96 12.76
C SER A 19 5.06 5.06 12.44
N THR A 20 3.89 5.66 12.26
CA THR A 20 2.76 4.96 11.63
C THR A 20 2.93 4.98 10.12
N ILE A 21 3.02 3.81 9.50
CA ILE A 21 3.27 3.67 8.07
C ILE A 21 2.02 3.11 7.40
N LEU A 22 1.48 3.87 6.45
CA LEU A 22 0.38 3.46 5.59
C LEU A 22 0.93 3.12 4.20
N PHE A 23 0.83 1.86 3.80
CA PHE A 23 1.20 1.41 2.47
C PHE A 23 -0.02 1.46 1.55
N ILE A 24 0.13 2.14 0.41
CA ILE A 24 -0.87 2.16 -0.65
C ILE A 24 -0.26 1.71 -1.97
N CYS A 25 -0.99 0.88 -2.70
CA CYS A 25 -0.72 0.57 -4.10
C CYS A 25 -2.01 0.67 -4.90
N ARG A 26 -2.01 0.23 -6.16
CA ARG A 26 -3.21 0.30 -7.01
C ARG A 26 -4.44 -0.42 -6.45
N SER A 27 -4.30 -1.61 -5.86
CA SER A 27 -5.43 -2.47 -5.48
C SER A 27 -5.33 -3.11 -4.10
N GLY A 28 -4.34 -2.72 -3.29
CA GLY A 28 -4.10 -3.27 -1.95
C GLY A 28 -3.18 -4.49 -1.89
N ASN A 29 -2.90 -5.19 -2.99
CA ASN A 29 -2.13 -6.45 -2.95
C ASN A 29 -0.63 -6.23 -2.61
N ARG A 30 0.07 -5.40 -3.40
CA ARG A 30 1.50 -5.11 -3.18
C ARG A 30 1.76 -4.39 -1.86
N SER A 31 0.85 -3.49 -1.50
CA SER A 31 0.95 -2.74 -0.26
C SER A 31 0.73 -3.61 0.97
N ARG A 32 -0.09 -4.68 0.86
CA ARG A 32 -0.18 -5.70 1.91
C ARG A 32 1.15 -6.41 2.12
N ASP A 33 1.80 -6.85 1.04
CA ASP A 33 3.10 -7.53 1.14
C ASP A 33 4.18 -6.60 1.74
N ALA A 34 4.17 -5.31 1.38
CA ALA A 34 5.03 -4.31 1.96
C ALA A 34 4.80 -4.12 3.47
N ALA A 35 3.54 -4.03 3.91
CA ALA A 35 3.19 -3.92 5.32
C ALA A 35 3.65 -5.15 6.11
N ILE A 36 3.42 -6.36 5.57
CA ILE A 36 3.88 -7.62 6.18
C ILE A 36 5.41 -7.62 6.33
N ALA A 37 6.15 -7.23 5.27
CA ALA A 37 7.60 -7.18 5.29
C ALA A 37 8.15 -6.22 6.36
N MET A 38 7.55 -5.03 6.51
CA MET A 38 8.00 -4.06 7.51
C MET A 38 7.60 -4.45 8.94
N THR A 39 6.43 -5.05 9.13
CA THR A 39 6.05 -5.65 10.42
C THR A 39 7.05 -6.73 10.82
N ALA A 40 7.40 -7.63 9.90
CA ALA A 40 8.42 -8.66 10.14
C ALA A 40 9.81 -8.06 10.42
N ALA A 41 10.09 -6.86 9.89
CA ALA A 41 11.33 -6.12 10.13
C ALA A 41 11.34 -5.33 11.46
N GLY A 42 10.28 -5.43 12.28
CA GLY A 42 10.21 -4.86 13.63
C GLY A 42 9.62 -3.45 13.72
N TYR A 43 8.89 -3.00 12.69
CA TYR A 43 8.09 -1.77 12.74
C TYR A 43 6.70 -2.07 13.29
N PRO A 44 6.29 -1.45 14.43
CA PRO A 44 5.09 -1.85 15.16
C PRO A 44 3.79 -1.39 14.49
N ARG A 45 3.84 -0.37 13.61
CA ARG A 45 2.67 0.32 13.06
C ARG A 45 2.67 0.35 11.54
N CYS A 46 2.56 -0.81 10.91
CA CYS A 46 2.49 -0.96 9.45
C CYS A 46 1.10 -1.39 9.00
N TYR A 47 0.43 -0.56 8.20
CA TYR A 47 -0.93 -0.83 7.74
C TYR A 47 -1.02 -0.81 6.23
N ASN A 48 -1.87 -1.68 5.69
CA ASN A 48 -2.26 -1.66 4.29
C ASN A 48 -3.53 -0.82 4.11
N VAL A 49 -3.51 0.14 3.18
CA VAL A 49 -4.73 0.80 2.71
C VAL A 49 -5.53 -0.21 1.90
N ARG A 50 -6.61 -0.72 2.51
CA ARG A 50 -7.53 -1.70 1.88
C ARG A 50 -8.03 -1.15 0.55
N ASP A 51 -8.14 -2.04 -0.44
CA ASP A 51 -8.53 -1.75 -1.83
C ASP A 51 -7.55 -0.85 -2.61
N GLY A 52 -6.53 -0.29 -1.96
CA GLY A 52 -5.55 0.57 -2.60
C GLY A 52 -6.18 1.84 -3.16
N PHE A 53 -5.60 2.37 -4.25
CA PHE A 53 -6.05 3.62 -4.85
C PHE A 53 -7.24 3.45 -5.81
N ASP A 54 -7.17 2.46 -6.72
CA ASP A 54 -8.15 2.24 -7.80
C ASP A 54 -9.11 1.06 -7.53
N GLY A 55 -8.87 0.27 -6.48
CA GLY A 55 -9.64 -0.94 -6.20
C GLY A 55 -9.20 -2.15 -7.02
N GLN A 56 -9.88 -3.29 -6.80
CA GLN A 56 -9.77 -4.49 -7.63
C GLN A 56 -10.45 -4.29 -8.98
N ARG A 57 -10.24 -5.23 -9.92
CA ARG A 57 -11.03 -5.27 -11.15
C ARG A 57 -12.41 -5.86 -10.85
N ASP A 58 -13.44 -5.30 -11.47
CA ASP A 58 -14.77 -5.91 -11.50
C ASP A 58 -14.84 -7.10 -12.47
N ALA A 59 -16.03 -7.68 -12.63
CA ALA A 59 -16.28 -8.79 -13.55
C ALA A 59 -16.01 -8.45 -15.02
N HIS A 60 -16.00 -7.16 -15.39
CA HIS A 60 -15.73 -6.66 -16.74
C HIS A 60 -14.27 -6.23 -16.94
N GLY A 61 -13.43 -6.33 -15.90
CA GLY A 61 -12.03 -5.96 -15.95
C GLY A 61 -11.74 -4.48 -15.66
N HIS A 62 -12.75 -3.69 -15.31
CA HIS A 62 -12.63 -2.26 -15.01
C HIS A 62 -12.30 -2.01 -13.54
N ARG A 63 -11.65 -0.88 -13.26
CA ARG A 63 -11.34 -0.40 -11.91
C ARG A 63 -12.12 0.89 -11.62
N GLY A 64 -12.09 1.36 -10.38
CA GLY A 64 -12.78 2.57 -9.94
C GLY A 64 -14.06 2.31 -9.14
N HIS A 65 -14.37 1.04 -8.87
CA HIS A 65 -15.53 0.63 -8.05
C HIS A 65 -15.17 0.42 -6.57
N GLY A 66 -13.92 0.67 -6.18
CA GLY A 66 -13.42 0.59 -4.81
C GLY A 66 -12.09 1.34 -4.67
N GLY A 67 -11.53 1.34 -3.47
CA GLY A 67 -10.28 2.06 -3.18
C GLY A 67 -10.47 3.56 -2.90
N TRP A 68 -9.34 4.22 -2.65
CA TRP A 68 -9.26 5.61 -2.23
C TRP A 68 -10.07 6.57 -3.10
N ARG A 69 -9.94 6.43 -4.42
CA ARG A 69 -10.65 7.28 -5.40
C ARG A 69 -12.17 7.08 -5.32
N ALA A 70 -12.62 5.83 -5.31
CA ALA A 70 -14.06 5.50 -5.27
C ALA A 70 -14.71 5.91 -3.94
N ALA A 71 -13.94 5.95 -2.86
CA ALA A 71 -14.40 6.41 -1.54
C ALA A 71 -14.52 7.94 -1.43
N GLY A 72 -14.21 8.71 -2.48
CA GLY A 72 -14.28 10.17 -2.47
C GLY A 72 -13.22 10.83 -1.59
N LEU A 73 -12.15 10.12 -1.24
CA LEU A 73 -11.06 10.68 -0.44
C LEU A 73 -10.22 11.65 -1.29
N PRO A 74 -9.58 12.68 -0.70
CA PRO A 74 -8.84 13.69 -1.46
C PRO A 74 -7.75 13.09 -2.36
N TRP A 75 -7.76 13.47 -3.63
CA TRP A 75 -6.73 13.15 -4.63
C TRP A 75 -6.81 14.14 -5.80
N VAL A 76 -5.73 14.25 -6.56
CA VAL A 76 -5.64 15.07 -7.77
C VAL A 76 -4.84 14.30 -8.84
N GLN A 77 -5.11 14.58 -10.11
CA GLN A 77 -4.32 14.09 -11.24
C GLN A 77 -4.01 15.28 -12.13
N ASP A 78 -2.74 15.70 -12.08
CA ASP A 78 -2.17 16.78 -12.90
C ASP A 78 -1.40 16.19 -14.10
#